data_AF-A0A3S0QR63-F1
#
_entry.id   AF-A0A3S0QR63-F1
#
_cell.length_a   1.000
_cell.length_b   1.000
_cell.length_c   1.000
_cell.angle_alpha   90.00
_cell.angle_beta   90.00
_cell.angle_gamma   90.00
#
_symmetry.space_group_name_H-M   'P 1'
#
loop_
_entity.id
_entity.type
_entity.pdbx_description
1 polymer ?
#
loop_
_entity_poly.entity_id
_entity_poly.type
_entity_poly.pdbx_seq_one_letter_code
_entity_poly.pdbx_strand_id
1 'polypeptide(L)'
;MGSFSLWHWLILLILVVVPLIFIFRNPPAGPNRFGGLPEAMGFGQAIKSYFKKYVDFTGRASRSEFWFSWLFVFLVASVLYAVDRTEILYWIWSLATLLPSIAMATRRLHDINRSGWHLLLGLLFPIGSIAVLVWYCRAPAADHSRSSVFA
;
A
#
# COMPACT_ATOMS: atom_id res chain seq x y z
N MET A 1 1.01 -42.24 6.77
CA MET A 1 0.39 -40.92 6.52
C MET A 1 0.61 -40.08 7.78
N GLY A 2 1.42 -39.03 7.71
CA GLY A 2 1.76 -38.25 8.90
C GLY A 2 0.51 -37.64 9.53
N SER A 3 0.20 -38.03 10.76
CA SER A 3 -0.92 -37.45 11.52
C SER A 3 -0.61 -35.99 11.82
N PHE A 4 -1.48 -35.07 11.39
CA PHE A 4 -1.37 -33.65 11.78
C PHE A 4 -1.52 -33.54 13.30
N SER A 5 -0.40 -33.29 13.98
CA SER A 5 -0.39 -33.03 15.42
C SER A 5 -1.14 -31.73 15.74
N LEU A 6 -1.72 -31.65 16.93
CA LEU A 6 -2.41 -30.47 17.47
C LEU A 6 -1.59 -29.17 17.31
N TRP A 7 -0.26 -29.27 17.36
CA TRP A 7 0.65 -28.14 17.12
C TRP A 7 0.52 -27.51 15.73
N HIS A 8 0.27 -28.31 14.69
CA HIS A 8 0.08 -27.78 13.33
C HIS A 8 -1.22 -26.98 13.24
N TRP A 9 -2.27 -27.46 13.89
CA TRP A 9 -3.56 -26.78 13.95
C TRP A 9 -3.47 -25.46 14.73
N LEU A 10 -2.70 -25.42 15.82
CA LEU A 10 -2.43 -24.17 16.54
C LEU A 10 -1.68 -23.15 15.68
N ILE A 11 -0.65 -23.57 14.94
CA ILE A 11 0.10 -22.68 14.03
C ILE A 11 -0.83 -22.14 12.95
N LEU A 12 -1.61 -23.00 12.29
CA LEU A 12 -2.58 -22.57 11.28
C LEU A 12 -3.63 -21.60 11.84
N LEU A 13 -4.11 -21.86 13.06
CA LEU A 13 -5.07 -20.99 13.73
C LEU A 13 -4.46 -19.61 14.02
N ILE A 14 -3.22 -19.54 14.52
CA ILE A 14 -2.51 -18.27 14.74
C ILE A 14 -2.30 -17.53 13.41
N LEU A 15 -1.87 -18.23 12.36
CA LEU A 15 -1.63 -17.65 11.04
C LEU A 15 -2.91 -17.10 10.39
N VAL A 16 -4.10 -17.54 10.82
CA VAL A 16 -5.38 -17.02 10.33
C VAL A 16 -5.97 -15.97 11.27
N VAL A 17 -5.96 -16.20 12.57
CA VAL A 17 -6.60 -15.30 13.56
C VAL A 17 -5.85 -13.97 13.65
N VAL A 18 -4.52 -14.00 13.68
CA VAL A 18 -3.71 -12.78 13.78
C VAL A 18 -3.99 -11.81 12.63
N PRO A 19 -3.88 -12.17 11.34
CA PRO A 19 -4.19 -11.22 10.27
C PRO A 19 -5.64 -10.76 10.29
N LEU A 20 -6.61 -11.63 10.64
CA LEU A 20 -8.01 -11.23 10.73
C LEU A 20 -8.23 -10.13 11.78
N ILE A 21 -7.59 -10.23 12.96
CA ILE A 21 -7.67 -9.18 13.99
C ILE A 21 -7.24 -7.83 13.43
N PHE A 22 -6.11 -7.78 12.71
CA PHE A 22 -5.62 -6.53 12.13
C PHE A 22 -6.47 -6.02 10.96
N ILE A 23 -7.06 -6.92 10.17
CA ILE A 23 -7.97 -6.58 9.06
C ILE A 23 -9.25 -5.94 9.61
N PHE A 24 -9.84 -6.51 10.66
CA PHE A 24 -11.08 -6.01 11.26
C PHE A 24 -10.86 -4.86 12.25
N ARG A 25 -9.63 -4.61 12.69
CA ARG A 25 -9.33 -3.42 13.51
C ARG A 25 -9.63 -2.16 12.71
N ASN A 26 -10.58 -1.35 13.18
CA ASN A 26 -10.91 -0.08 12.57
C ASN A 26 -9.78 0.95 12.75
N PRO A 27 -9.59 1.89 11.80
CA PRO A 27 -8.66 2.99 12.00
C PRO A 27 -9.11 3.87 13.17
N PRO A 28 -8.20 4.62 13.82
CA PRO A 28 -8.58 5.54 14.89
C PRO A 28 -9.64 6.54 14.43
N ALA A 29 -10.58 6.82 15.33
CA ALA A 29 -11.63 7.80 15.09
C ALA A 29 -11.04 9.23 15.04
N GLY A 30 -11.75 10.10 14.33
CA GLY A 30 -11.39 11.51 14.22
C GLY A 30 -10.68 11.87 12.91
N PRO A 31 -10.12 13.09 12.85
CA PRO A 31 -9.45 13.64 11.68
C PRO A 31 -8.21 12.82 11.32
N ASN A 32 -7.85 12.82 10.04
CA ASN A 32 -6.65 12.11 9.59
C ASN A 32 -5.38 12.70 10.24
N ARG A 33 -4.60 11.86 10.94
CA ARG A 33 -3.38 12.26 11.65
C ARG A 33 -2.17 12.58 10.75
N PHE A 34 -2.24 12.21 9.48
CA PHE A 34 -1.12 12.30 8.53
C PHE A 34 -1.20 13.55 7.64
N GLY A 35 -2.12 14.47 7.92
CA GLY A 35 -2.25 15.77 7.24
C GLY A 35 -3.52 15.92 6.39
N GLY A 36 -3.58 17.05 5.67
CA GLY A 36 -4.72 17.43 4.83
C GLY A 36 -4.94 16.51 3.63
N LEU A 37 -6.08 16.65 2.96
CA LEU A 37 -6.43 15.85 1.79
C LEU A 37 -5.37 16.01 0.68
N PRO A 38 -4.83 14.92 0.12
CA PRO A 38 -3.89 15.01 -0.98
C PRO A 38 -4.60 15.43 -2.27
N GLU A 39 -3.95 16.28 -3.05
CA GLU A 39 -4.48 16.74 -4.33
C GLU A 39 -4.56 15.59 -5.35
N ALA A 40 -5.59 15.63 -6.19
CA ALA A 40 -5.69 14.76 -7.35
C ALA A 40 -4.60 15.13 -8.36
N MET A 41 -3.96 14.13 -8.96
CA MET A 41 -2.82 14.31 -9.86
C MET A 41 -3.09 13.66 -11.20
N GLY A 42 -2.65 14.32 -12.28
CA GLY A 42 -2.57 13.68 -13.60
C GLY A 42 -1.43 12.65 -13.67
N PHE A 43 -1.40 11.85 -14.74
CA PHE A 43 -0.41 10.79 -14.94
C PHE A 43 1.05 11.26 -14.81
N GLY A 44 1.44 12.30 -15.55
CA GLY A 44 2.81 12.83 -15.49
C GLY A 44 3.18 13.45 -14.13
N GLN A 45 2.21 14.08 -13.46
CA GLN A 45 2.41 14.62 -12.12
C GLN A 45 2.62 13.50 -11.08
N ALA A 46 1.88 12.39 -11.21
CA ALA A 46 2.04 11.23 -10.36
C ALA A 46 3.45 10.63 -10.49
N ILE A 47 3.96 10.45 -11.71
CA ILE A 47 5.33 9.94 -11.95
C ILE A 47 6.37 10.88 -11.35
N LYS A 48 6.21 12.20 -11.57
CA LYS A 48 7.11 13.21 -10.99
C LYS A 48 7.07 13.17 -9.45
N SER A 49 5.89 13.03 -8.85
CA SER A 49 5.72 12.89 -7.40
C SER A 49 6.36 11.61 -6.88
N TYR A 50 6.19 10.49 -7.59
CA TYR A 50 6.73 9.17 -7.23
C TYR A 50 8.25 9.21 -7.07
N PHE A 51 8.97 9.74 -8.07
CA PHE A 51 10.42 9.85 -8.00
C PHE A 51 10.90 11.00 -7.09
N LYS A 52 10.12 12.07 -6.93
CA LYS A 52 10.46 13.15 -5.99
C LYS A 52 10.35 12.70 -4.53
N LYS A 53 9.36 11.85 -4.21
CA LYS A 53 9.07 11.33 -2.87
C LYS A 53 9.57 9.89 -2.71
N TYR A 54 10.83 9.67 -3.09
CA TYR A 54 11.40 8.33 -3.25
C TYR A 54 11.50 7.52 -1.95
N VAL A 55 11.94 8.13 -0.85
CA VAL A 55 11.98 7.50 0.50
C VAL A 55 11.19 8.35 1.50
N ASP A 56 10.13 9.00 1.03
CA ASP A 56 9.26 9.80 1.89
C ASP A 56 8.02 8.98 2.29
N PHE A 57 8.03 8.53 3.54
CA PHE A 57 6.93 7.79 4.17
C PHE A 57 5.90 8.71 4.85
N THR A 58 6.13 10.02 4.83
CA THR A 58 5.30 10.99 5.53
C THR A 58 4.18 11.54 4.64
N GLY A 59 3.10 12.00 5.26
CA GLY A 59 1.97 12.55 4.51
C GLY A 59 1.07 11.48 3.89
N ARG A 60 0.28 11.92 2.90
CA ARG A 60 -0.78 11.14 2.25
C ARG A 60 -0.54 11.06 0.75
N ALA A 61 -0.99 9.97 0.14
CA ALA A 61 -1.01 9.79 -1.31
C ALA A 61 -2.45 9.72 -1.81
N SER A 62 -2.76 10.52 -2.83
CA SER A 62 -4.09 10.48 -3.46
C SER A 62 -4.28 9.17 -4.24
N ARG A 63 -5.53 8.79 -4.47
CA ARG A 63 -5.86 7.58 -5.26
C ARG A 63 -5.22 7.63 -6.64
N SER A 64 -5.27 8.80 -7.30
CA SER A 64 -4.68 9.00 -8.62
C SER A 64 -3.15 8.92 -8.59
N GLU A 65 -2.49 9.50 -7.57
CA GLU A 65 -1.03 9.38 -7.42
C GLU A 65 -0.62 7.91 -7.31
N PHE A 66 -1.34 7.13 -6.49
CA PHE A 66 -1.06 5.71 -6.29
C PHE A 66 -1.25 4.88 -7.57
N TRP A 67 -2.44 4.94 -8.18
CA TRP A 67 -2.78 4.06 -9.31
C TRP A 67 -1.99 4.40 -10.57
N PHE A 68 -1.73 5.68 -10.86
CA PHE A 68 -0.91 6.06 -12.00
C PHE A 68 0.56 5.65 -11.83
N SER A 69 1.11 5.78 -10.63
CA SER A 69 2.47 5.32 -10.35
C SER A 69 2.57 3.80 -10.44
N TRP A 70 1.58 3.07 -9.93
CA TRP A 70 1.54 1.61 -10.02
C TRP A 70 1.45 1.15 -11.48
N LEU A 71 0.58 1.77 -12.28
CA LEU A 71 0.47 1.52 -13.71
C LEU A 71 1.80 1.78 -14.43
N PHE A 72 2.44 2.92 -14.14
CA PHE A 72 3.75 3.25 -14.72
C PHE A 72 4.82 2.21 -14.38
N VAL A 73 4.94 1.83 -13.10
CA VAL A 73 5.91 0.81 -12.65
C VAL A 73 5.66 -0.53 -13.33
N PHE A 74 4.38 -0.95 -13.42
CA PHE A 74 3.98 -2.19 -14.07
C PHE A 74 4.29 -2.19 -15.58
N LEU A 75 4.01 -1.09 -16.29
CA LEU A 75 4.27 -1.00 -17.73
C LEU A 75 5.77 -1.05 -18.04
N VAL A 76 6.59 -0.30 -17.30
CA VAL A 76 8.05 -0.33 -17.49
C VAL A 76 8.61 -1.73 -17.17
N ALA A 77 8.17 -2.34 -16.07
CA ALA A 77 8.57 -3.70 -15.71
C ALA A 77 8.18 -4.72 -16.79
N SER A 78 6.97 -4.62 -17.35
CA SER A 78 6.48 -5.51 -18.41
C SER A 78 7.29 -5.37 -19.71
N VAL A 79 7.63 -4.14 -20.10
CA VAL A 79 8.47 -3.87 -21.28
C VAL A 79 9.88 -4.42 -21.07
N LEU A 80 10.48 -4.18 -19.90
CA LEU A 80 11.82 -4.70 -19.58
C LEU A 80 11.83 -6.23 -19.59
N TYR A 81 10.83 -6.88 -19.01
CA TYR A 81 10.71 -8.34 -19.01
C TYR A 81 10.60 -8.93 -20.44
N ALA A 82 9.87 -8.25 -21.34
CA ALA A 82 9.69 -8.73 -22.71
C ALA A 82 10.94 -8.52 -23.59
N VAL A 83 11.70 -7.45 -23.36
CA VAL A 83 12.81 -7.03 -24.22
C VAL A 83 14.17 -7.54 -23.71
N ASP A 84 14.39 -7.54 -22.40
CA ASP A 84 15.67 -7.92 -21.80
C ASP A 84 15.78 -9.45 -21.63
N ARG A 85 16.54 -10.09 -22.51
CA ARG A 85 16.81 -11.53 -22.47
C ARG A 85 17.71 -11.96 -21.31
N THR A 86 18.44 -11.02 -20.71
CA THR A 86 19.31 -11.30 -19.55
C THR A 86 18.60 -11.07 -18.22
N GLU A 87 17.43 -10.43 -18.24
CA GLU A 87 16.64 -10.01 -17.09
C GLU A 87 17.35 -9.05 -16.12
N ILE A 88 18.61 -8.68 -16.36
CA ILE A 88 19.40 -7.81 -15.47
C ILE A 88 18.73 -6.44 -15.32
N LEU A 89 18.24 -5.85 -16.41
CA LEU A 89 17.57 -4.55 -16.37
C LEU A 89 16.24 -4.62 -15.63
N TYR A 90 15.52 -5.73 -15.77
CA TYR A 90 14.29 -5.98 -15.00
C TYR A 90 14.60 -6.04 -13.49
N TRP A 91 15.64 -6.77 -13.09
CA TRP A 91 16.04 -6.86 -11.68
C TRP A 91 16.52 -5.51 -11.11
N ILE A 92 17.29 -4.73 -11.89
CA ILE A 92 17.69 -3.38 -11.50
C ILE A 92 16.48 -2.48 -11.31
N TRP A 93 15.52 -2.52 -12.25
CA TRP A 93 14.28 -1.76 -12.15
C TRP A 93 13.44 -2.16 -10.92
N SER A 94 13.32 -3.47 -10.68
CA SER A 94 12.60 -4.00 -9.52
C SER A 94 13.22 -3.53 -8.20
N LEU A 95 14.56 -3.49 -8.11
CA LEU A 95 15.27 -3.00 -6.93
C LEU A 95 15.13 -1.48 -6.78
N ALA A 96 15.26 -0.73 -7.87
CA ALA A 96 15.11 0.72 -7.85
C ALA A 96 13.69 1.15 -7.44
N THR A 97 12.66 0.46 -7.93
CA THR A 97 11.27 0.81 -7.61
C THR A 97 10.77 0.23 -6.28
N LEU A 98 11.54 -0.63 -5.61
CA LEU A 98 11.13 -1.28 -4.36
C LEU A 98 10.85 -0.26 -3.25
N LEU A 99 11.83 0.59 -2.93
CA LEU A 99 11.71 1.59 -1.87
C LEU A 99 10.60 2.62 -2.12
N PRO A 100 10.51 3.29 -3.29
CA PRO A 100 9.43 4.24 -3.56
C PRO A 100 8.05 3.59 -3.60
N SER A 101 7.95 2.31 -4.00
CA SER A 101 6.69 1.58 -3.94
C SER A 101 6.21 1.37 -2.50
N ILE A 102 7.11 0.99 -1.58
CA ILE A 102 6.76 0.82 -0.16
C ILE A 102 6.42 2.19 0.47
N ALA A 103 7.18 3.24 0.13
CA ALA A 103 6.94 4.59 0.61
C ALA A 103 5.56 5.12 0.18
N MET A 104 5.24 5.00 -1.10
CA MET A 104 3.94 5.40 -1.64
C MET A 104 2.79 4.56 -1.06
N ALA A 105 2.95 3.24 -0.97
CA ALA A 105 1.95 2.35 -0.40
C ALA A 105 1.66 2.69 1.08
N THR A 106 2.69 3.10 1.82
CA THR A 106 2.56 3.59 3.20
C THR A 106 1.73 4.88 3.24
N ARG A 107 2.08 5.87 2.41
CA ARG A 107 1.32 7.13 2.27
C ARG A 107 -0.13 6.91 1.81
N ARG A 108 -0.39 5.85 1.03
CA ARG A 108 -1.75 5.47 0.63
C ARG A 108 -2.56 4.90 1.80
N LEU A 109 -1.95 4.11 2.67
CA LEU A 109 -2.60 3.67 3.92
C LEU A 109 -2.83 4.81 4.90
N HIS A 110 -1.91 5.78 4.94
CA HIS A 110 -2.07 7.00 5.72
C HIS A 110 -3.31 7.80 5.29
N ASP A 111 -3.67 7.77 4.00
CA ASP A 111 -4.86 8.46 3.49
C ASP A 111 -6.17 7.94 4.11
N ILE A 112 -6.21 6.68 4.53
CA ILE A 112 -7.34 6.06 5.25
C ILE A 112 -7.12 5.99 6.77
N ASN A 113 -6.21 6.83 7.29
CA ASN A 113 -5.83 6.92 8.70
C ASN A 113 -5.27 5.61 9.30
N ARG A 114 -4.77 4.68 8.47
CA ARG A 114 -4.08 3.46 8.91
C ARG A 114 -2.58 3.67 8.90
N SER A 115 -1.84 2.91 9.72
CA SER A 115 -0.37 2.95 9.71
C SER A 115 0.22 2.15 8.53
N GLY A 116 1.39 2.56 8.04
CA GLY A 116 2.16 1.82 7.02
C GLY A 116 2.49 0.37 7.38
N TRP A 117 2.56 0.04 8.67
CA TRP A 117 2.78 -1.34 9.15
C TRP A 117 1.75 -2.35 8.64
N HIS A 118 0.55 -1.91 8.23
CA HIS A 118 -0.45 -2.79 7.64
C HIS A 118 -0.02 -3.36 6.27
N LEU A 119 1.02 -2.82 5.63
CA LEU A 119 1.63 -3.44 4.44
C LEU A 119 2.18 -4.83 4.72
N LEU A 120 2.71 -5.08 5.92
CA LEU A 120 3.24 -6.39 6.31
C LEU A 120 2.16 -7.47 6.30
N LEU A 121 0.89 -7.10 6.50
CA LEU A 121 -0.23 -8.05 6.38
C LEU A 121 -0.31 -8.60 4.96
N GLY A 122 -0.14 -7.74 3.95
CA GLY A 122 -0.13 -8.13 2.55
C GLY A 122 1.08 -8.97 2.16
N LEU A 123 2.22 -8.75 2.81
CA LEU A 123 3.45 -9.48 2.55
C LEU A 123 3.47 -10.88 3.22
N LEU A 124 2.99 -10.98 4.45
CA LEU A 124 3.11 -12.18 5.27
C LEU A 124 1.92 -13.13 5.14
N PHE A 125 0.74 -12.61 4.80
CA PHE A 125 -0.50 -13.39 4.79
C PHE A 125 -1.24 -13.24 3.45
N PRO A 126 -1.58 -14.35 2.76
CA PRO A 126 -2.33 -14.29 1.50
C PRO A 126 -3.65 -13.51 1.64
N ILE A 127 -4.40 -13.73 2.73
CA ILE A 127 -5.65 -13.00 3.01
C ILE A 127 -5.40 -11.50 3.24
N GLY A 128 -4.26 -11.15 3.82
CA GLY A 128 -3.86 -9.76 4.04
C GLY A 128 -3.61 -9.00 2.73
N SER A 129 -3.17 -9.69 1.67
CA SER A 129 -2.93 -9.04 0.36
C SER A 129 -4.23 -8.51 -0.23
N ILE A 130 -5.31 -9.29 -0.15
CA ILE A 130 -6.65 -8.90 -0.57
C ILE A 130 -7.15 -7.72 0.27
N ALA A 131 -6.99 -7.78 1.60
CA ALA A 131 -7.41 -6.70 2.49
C ALA A 131 -6.69 -5.37 2.20
N VAL A 132 -5.38 -5.41 1.99
CA VAL A 132 -4.57 -4.24 1.64
C VAL A 132 -4.95 -3.68 0.27
N LEU A 133 -5.24 -4.55 -0.71
CA LEU A 133 -5.69 -4.13 -2.03
C LEU A 133 -7.06 -3.44 -1.97
N VAL A 134 -8.00 -3.97 -1.20
CA VAL A 134 -9.28 -3.31 -0.91
C VAL A 134 -9.05 -1.95 -0.26
N TRP A 135 -8.12 -1.83 0.69
CA TRP A 135 -7.77 -0.57 1.32
C TRP A 135 -7.19 0.47 0.36
N TYR A 136 -6.40 0.07 -0.63
CA TYR A 136 -5.93 1.00 -1.67
C TYR A 136 -7.08 1.61 -2.48
N CYS A 137 -8.17 0.88 -2.66
CA CYS A 137 -9.38 1.36 -3.34
C CYS A 137 -10.28 2.26 -2.47
N ARG A 138 -10.13 2.26 -1.14
CA ARG A 138 -11.05 2.99 -0.23
C ARG A 138 -10.95 4.51 -0.33
N ALA A 139 -12.01 5.20 0.09
CA ALA A 139 -12.09 6.65 0.08
C ALA A 139 -11.18 7.25 1.16
N PRO A 140 -10.61 8.45 0.94
CA PRO A 140 -9.83 9.15 1.96
C PRO A 140 -10.64 9.31 3.25
N ALA A 141 -9.97 9.17 4.39
CA ALA A 141 -10.57 9.52 5.68
C ALA A 141 -10.91 11.02 5.72
N ALA A 142 -11.98 11.36 6.45
CA ALA A 142 -12.40 12.74 6.66
C ALA A 142 -11.27 13.56 7.30
N ASP A 143 -11.14 14.82 6.89
CA ASP A 143 -10.16 15.77 7.39
C ASP A 143 -10.86 16.97 8.07
N HIS A 144 -10.06 17.80 8.72
CA HIS A 144 -10.54 18.98 9.43
C HIS A 144 -11.24 20.02 8.54
N SER A 145 -10.86 20.12 7.26
CA SER A 145 -11.43 21.11 6.34
C SER A 145 -12.93 20.89 6.12
N ARG A 146 -13.40 19.64 6.14
CA ARG A 146 -14.84 19.34 6.09
C ARG A 146 -15.56 19.73 7.37
N SER A 147 -14.97 19.54 8.55
CA SER A 147 -15.62 19.91 9.81
C SER A 147 -15.75 21.42 10.02
N SER A 148 -14.84 22.23 9.46
CA SER A 148 -14.90 23.70 9.59
C SER A 148 -15.83 24.38 8.58
N VAL A 149 -16.25 23.69 7.52
CA VAL A 149 -17.23 24.21 6.54
C VAL A 149 -18.67 24.05 7.04
N PHE A 150 -18.90 23.13 7.98
CA PHE A 150 -20.22 22.84 8.55
C PHE A 150 -20.36 23.27 10.02
N ALA A 151 -19.44 24.11 10.52
CA ALA A 151 -19.50 24.74 11.84
C ALA A 151 -19.77 26.24 11.67
#